data_AF-A0A812JF26-F1
#
_entry.id   AF-A0A812JF26-F1
#
_cell.length_a   1.000
_cell.length_b   1.000
_cell.length_c   1.000
_cell.angle_alpha   90.00
_cell.angle_beta   90.00
_cell.angle_gamma   90.00
#
_symmetry.space_group_name_H-M   'P 1'
#
loop_
_entity.id
_entity.type
_entity.pdbx_description
1 polymer ?
#
loop_
_entity_poly.entity_id
_entity_poly.type
_entity_poly.pdbx_seq_one_letter_code
_entity_poly.pdbx_strand_id
1 'polypeptide(L)'
;MWRVMWEVGKLSREDLGKMCQMGFKDHTKSGGRGLNFTPVHLPHMYDDVKNFLGLLKHIHGGTDLFSLCEACKGQYPDHDSECLAFDIFHSRDDPYSLGKILDLRRRLESVRWKRDILMLDVAMEDQLRSLAERADPSTMGRDEILNLICMILEDLMVSRHDPSLQQGFELLDRLSRGDAGGLQKWSPEWCKMLHASCDRLALACTDTADTVMRVLQECADRLLEEGAKPGAAFSPDPKHLETFGEEKARCLTERVLAQILKVLMPQLRRWAGLGPWQLVASFPALGTLRPIASLPAELAPGQAPMIALVETMTGWEDIPAGITAILLPAGQAVDTLSHVAIRARNQQVLLASCDEEATLAELRGLSGTPLRLQVSASGDVTWEKAALPAEASAATPAPTRLAETMQKPPKPPSLVLASPDFTKNTRSIGGKSLHLAELAAASGQFAVPNSATVPYGVFEQILGDGANEGLLEELEEILGEGQL
;
A
#
# COMPACT_ATOMS: atom_id res chain seq x y z
N MET A 1 9.93 14.15 52.87
CA MET A 1 10.98 14.28 51.83
C MET A 1 12.33 14.73 52.41
N TRP A 2 12.39 15.79 53.21
CA TRP A 2 13.62 16.30 53.84
C TRP A 2 14.41 15.26 54.65
N ARG A 3 13.71 14.44 55.43
CA ARG A 3 14.31 13.39 56.27
C ARG A 3 15.02 12.30 55.45
N VAL A 4 14.46 11.90 54.30
CA VAL A 4 15.03 10.88 53.42
C VAL A 4 16.27 11.41 52.69
N MET A 5 16.23 12.66 52.21
CA MET A 5 17.39 13.30 51.57
C MET A 5 18.56 13.51 52.55
N TRP A 6 18.25 13.76 53.83
CA TRP A 6 19.24 13.94 54.90
C TRP A 6 19.80 12.61 55.43
N GLU A 7 18.94 11.64 55.75
CA GLU A 7 19.35 10.38 56.38
C GLU A 7 19.94 9.37 55.38
N VAL A 8 19.42 9.31 54.15
CA VAL A 8 19.86 8.36 53.11
C VAL A 8 20.84 9.01 52.13
N GLY A 9 20.51 10.24 51.69
CA GLY A 9 21.31 10.97 50.70
C GLY A 9 22.49 11.77 51.28
N LYS A 10 22.57 11.95 52.61
CA LYS A 10 23.56 12.79 53.31
C LYS A 10 23.69 14.22 52.76
N LEU A 11 22.65 14.74 52.09
CA LEU A 11 22.68 16.07 51.50
C LEU A 11 22.40 17.12 52.58
N SER A 12 23.36 18.02 52.80
CA SER A 12 23.19 19.09 53.78
C SER A 12 22.31 20.23 53.25
N ARG A 13 21.83 21.09 54.16
CA ARG A 13 21.06 22.29 53.78
C ARG A 13 21.90 23.26 52.94
N GLU A 14 23.22 23.29 53.18
CA GLU A 14 24.17 24.05 52.37
C GLU A 14 24.39 23.42 50.99
N ASP A 15 24.38 22.10 50.86
CA ASP A 15 24.54 21.42 49.57
C ASP A 15 23.36 21.71 48.64
N LEU A 16 22.13 21.69 49.17
CA LEU A 16 20.94 22.07 48.42
C LEU A 16 20.90 23.58 48.09
N GLY A 17 21.44 24.42 48.97
CA GLY A 17 21.65 25.84 48.70
C GLY A 17 22.66 26.08 47.57
N LYS A 18 23.75 25.30 47.53
CA LYS A 18 24.74 25.33 46.45
C LYS A 18 24.19 24.82 45.11
N MET A 19 23.29 23.83 45.13
CA MET A 19 22.59 23.35 43.92
C MET A 19 21.67 24.41 43.31
N CYS A 20 21.09 25.31 44.13
CA CYS A 20 20.30 26.44 43.65
C CYS A 20 21.19 27.59 43.09
N GLN A 21 22.45 27.69 43.51
CA GLN A 21 23.38 28.73 43.05
C GLN A 21 24.24 28.32 41.85
N MET A 22 24.53 27.03 41.67
CA MET A 22 25.41 26.55 40.60
C MET A 22 24.68 26.05 39.35
N GLY A 23 23.35 25.91 39.38
CA GLY A 23 22.62 25.20 38.34
C GLY A 23 23.01 23.72 38.30
N PHE A 24 22.07 22.83 37.98
CA PHE A 24 22.44 21.45 37.66
C PHE A 24 23.39 21.48 36.45
N LYS A 25 24.55 20.83 36.61
CA LYS A 25 25.65 20.71 35.64
C LYS A 25 25.18 20.77 34.18
N ASP A 26 25.77 21.70 33.45
CA ASP A 26 25.56 21.94 32.03
C ASP A 26 25.81 20.67 31.19
N HIS A 27 24.76 20.13 30.56
CA HIS A 27 24.87 19.08 29.54
C HIS A 27 25.05 19.76 28.17
N THR A 28 26.21 20.36 27.91
CA THR A 28 26.56 21.07 26.66
C THR A 28 26.66 20.18 25.40
N LYS A 29 25.95 19.05 25.36
CA LYS A 29 25.72 18.27 24.13
C LYS A 29 24.25 18.21 23.70
N SER A 30 23.27 18.61 24.52
CA SER A 30 21.84 18.46 24.19
C SER A 30 21.06 19.77 24.02
N GLY A 31 21.69 20.94 24.16
CA GLY A 31 21.04 22.24 23.89
C GLY A 31 19.85 22.59 24.79
N GLY A 32 19.51 21.76 25.78
CA GLY A 32 18.47 22.03 26.75
C GLY A 32 18.95 23.03 27.80
N ARG A 33 18.31 24.21 27.86
CA ARG A 33 18.44 25.09 29.03
C ARG A 33 17.97 24.29 30.24
N GLY A 34 18.82 24.17 31.27
CA GLY A 34 18.43 23.56 32.54
C GLY A 34 17.16 24.19 33.11
N LEU A 35 16.56 23.54 34.11
CA LEU A 35 15.37 24.07 34.79
C LEU A 35 15.65 25.48 35.33
N ASN A 36 15.13 26.50 34.63
CA ASN A 36 15.31 27.93 34.93
C ASN A 36 14.47 28.41 36.14
N PHE A 37 14.09 27.51 37.04
CA PHE A 37 13.08 27.80 38.06
C PHE A 37 13.56 27.41 39.46
N THR A 38 13.43 28.35 40.40
CA THR A 38 13.70 28.11 41.82
C THR A 38 12.66 27.14 42.37
N PRO A 39 13.03 25.94 42.83
CA PRO A 39 12.05 24.98 43.33
C PRO A 39 11.31 25.56 44.55
N VAL A 40 9.99 25.74 44.40
CA VAL A 40 9.11 26.21 45.48
C VAL A 40 8.63 25.01 46.29
N HIS A 41 8.89 25.01 47.60
CA HIS A 41 8.42 23.95 48.49
C HIS A 41 6.92 24.12 48.77
N LEU A 42 6.09 23.33 48.09
CA LEU A 42 4.61 23.35 48.19
C LEU A 42 4.11 22.04 48.84
N PRO A 43 4.23 21.86 50.17
CA PRO A 43 3.91 20.59 50.84
C PRO A 43 2.42 20.27 50.82
N HIS A 44 1.56 21.29 50.67
CA HIS A 44 0.11 21.10 50.52
C HIS A 44 -0.26 20.45 49.18
N MET A 45 0.59 20.56 48.15
CA MET A 45 0.40 19.89 46.86
C MET A 45 0.98 18.46 46.83
N TYR A 46 1.52 17.96 47.94
CA TYR A 46 2.17 16.65 47.96
C TYR A 46 1.23 15.53 47.53
N ASP A 47 0.02 15.50 48.08
CA ASP A 47 -0.99 14.49 47.74
C ASP A 47 -1.48 14.66 46.30
N ASP A 48 -1.65 15.89 45.82
CA ASP A 48 -2.06 16.18 44.44
C ASP A 48 -1.00 15.74 43.42
N VAL A 49 0.28 16.04 43.67
CA VAL A 49 1.41 15.61 42.81
C VAL A 49 1.58 14.10 42.87
N LYS A 50 1.37 13.47 44.03
CA LYS A 50 1.41 12.01 44.18
C LYS A 50 0.26 11.35 43.41
N ASN A 51 -0.94 11.91 43.48
CA ASN A 51 -2.11 11.45 42.72
C ASN A 51 -1.89 11.65 41.23
N PHE A 52 -1.34 12.79 40.81
CA PHE A 52 -0.99 13.06 39.41
C PHE A 52 0.07 12.08 38.89
N LEU A 53 1.11 11.79 39.68
CA LEU A 53 2.09 10.76 39.34
C LEU A 53 1.45 9.37 39.27
N GLY A 54 0.52 9.06 40.17
CA GLY A 54 -0.28 7.83 40.12
C GLY A 54 -1.08 7.74 38.83
N LEU A 55 -1.73 8.83 38.42
CA LEU A 55 -2.49 8.94 37.19
C LEU A 55 -1.60 8.75 35.96
N LEU A 56 -0.44 9.41 35.92
CA LEU A 56 0.57 9.23 34.88
C LEU A 56 1.05 7.78 34.82
N LYS A 57 1.35 7.15 35.96
CA LYS A 57 1.75 5.75 36.01
C LYS A 57 0.64 4.80 35.57
N HIS A 58 -0.62 5.10 35.85
CA HIS A 58 -1.74 4.29 35.35
C HIS A 58 -1.96 4.46 33.85
N ILE A 59 -1.85 5.69 33.33
CA ILE A 59 -2.00 5.97 31.91
C ILE A 59 -0.85 5.36 31.11
N HIS A 60 0.39 5.56 31.54
CA HIS A 60 1.57 5.02 30.85
C HIS A 60 1.82 3.53 31.16
N GLY A 61 1.43 3.06 32.34
CA GLY A 61 1.51 1.65 32.73
C GLY A 61 0.48 0.77 32.02
N GLY A 62 -0.63 1.36 31.53
CA GLY A 62 -1.63 0.63 30.74
C GLY A 62 -1.13 0.14 29.38
N THR A 63 0.03 0.64 28.92
CA THR A 63 0.71 0.21 27.69
C THR A 63 2.10 -0.38 27.96
N ASP A 64 2.56 -0.37 29.21
CA ASP A 64 3.87 -0.91 29.57
C ASP A 64 3.82 -2.44 29.60
N LEU A 65 4.70 -3.08 28.82
CA LEU A 65 4.73 -4.53 28.66
C LEU A 65 4.85 -5.27 30.00
N PHE A 66 5.71 -4.81 30.90
CA PHE A 66 5.89 -5.42 32.21
C PHE A 66 4.64 -5.31 33.09
N SER A 67 4.07 -4.11 33.15
CA SER A 67 2.85 -3.83 33.91
C SER A 67 1.69 -4.68 33.43
N LEU A 68 1.57 -4.88 32.12
CA LEU A 68 0.56 -5.77 31.51
C LEU A 68 0.84 -7.25 31.81
N CYS A 69 2.09 -7.69 31.76
CA CYS A 69 2.45 -9.06 32.16
C CYS A 69 2.06 -9.37 33.61
N GLU A 70 2.30 -8.42 34.53
CA GLU A 70 1.90 -8.52 35.94
C GLU A 70 0.38 -8.48 36.12
N ALA A 71 -0.33 -7.57 35.44
CA ALA A 71 -1.79 -7.45 35.53
C ALA A 71 -2.53 -8.70 35.05
N CYS A 72 -1.95 -9.43 34.09
CA CYS A 72 -2.52 -10.65 33.53
C CYS A 72 -2.31 -11.89 34.41
N LYS A 73 -1.59 -11.81 35.53
CA LYS A 73 -1.36 -12.97 36.43
C LYS A 73 -2.68 -13.62 36.87
N GLY A 74 -2.76 -14.93 36.73
CA GLY A 74 -3.99 -15.71 36.98
C GLY A 74 -5.09 -15.56 35.90
N GLN A 75 -4.85 -14.75 34.87
CA GLN A 75 -5.76 -14.59 33.73
C GLN A 75 -5.28 -15.29 32.46
N TYR A 76 -3.99 -15.66 32.39
CA TYR A 76 -3.41 -16.47 31.32
C TYR A 76 -4.14 -17.80 31.09
N PRO A 77 -4.10 -18.37 29.88
CA PRO A 77 -4.67 -19.69 29.62
C PRO A 77 -4.04 -20.79 30.47
N ASP A 78 -2.73 -20.69 30.69
CA ASP A 78 -1.90 -21.68 31.37
C ASP A 78 -0.63 -21.03 31.95
N HIS A 79 0.09 -21.77 32.80
CA HIS A 79 1.30 -21.26 33.45
C HIS A 79 2.49 -21.09 32.49
N ASP A 80 2.55 -21.87 31.41
CA ASP A 80 3.63 -21.75 30.42
C ASP A 80 3.48 -20.45 29.62
N SER A 81 2.24 -20.06 29.29
CA SER A 81 1.90 -18.78 28.68
C SER A 81 2.31 -17.60 29.57
N GLU A 82 2.09 -17.70 30.88
CA GLU A 82 2.57 -16.71 31.85
C GLU A 82 4.10 -16.62 31.83
N CYS A 83 4.79 -17.76 31.94
CA CYS A 83 6.26 -17.81 31.90
C CYS A 83 6.82 -17.23 30.60
N LEU A 84 6.18 -17.53 29.47
CA LEU A 84 6.57 -17.05 28.15
C LEU A 84 6.42 -15.53 28.04
N ALA A 85 5.34 -14.94 28.57
CA ALA A 85 5.15 -13.49 28.60
C ALA A 85 6.27 -12.77 29.36
N PHE A 86 6.69 -13.33 30.51
CA PHE A 86 7.82 -12.79 31.25
C PHE A 86 9.16 -13.04 30.54
N ASP A 87 9.37 -14.19 29.92
CA ASP A 87 10.59 -14.46 29.14
C ASP A 87 10.75 -13.47 27.98
N ILE A 88 9.66 -13.19 27.24
CA ILE A 88 9.63 -12.17 26.18
C ILE A 88 10.01 -10.79 26.74
N PHE A 89 9.47 -10.39 27.90
CA PHE A 89 9.82 -9.11 28.51
C PHE A 89 11.32 -8.99 28.85
N HIS A 90 11.91 -10.07 29.38
CA HIS A 90 13.34 -10.11 29.73
C HIS A 90 14.24 -10.15 28.49
N SER A 91 13.76 -10.79 27.41
CA SER A 91 14.45 -10.93 26.12
C SER A 91 13.91 -9.99 25.03
N ARG A 92 13.32 -8.86 25.42
CA ARG A 92 12.59 -7.96 24.49
C ARG A 92 13.46 -7.35 23.39
N ASP A 93 14.77 -7.24 23.61
CA ASP A 93 15.70 -6.69 22.62
C ASP A 93 16.33 -7.78 21.73
N ASP A 94 16.05 -9.06 22.00
CA ASP A 94 16.56 -10.19 21.22
C ASP A 94 15.72 -10.43 19.96
N PRO A 95 16.30 -10.41 18.74
CA PRO A 95 15.60 -10.75 17.51
C PRO A 95 14.94 -12.14 17.51
N TYR A 96 15.49 -13.11 18.28
CA TYR A 96 14.90 -14.45 18.37
C TYR A 96 13.57 -14.49 19.14
N SER A 97 13.17 -13.38 19.77
CA SER A 97 11.90 -13.25 20.50
C SER A 97 10.68 -13.14 19.58
N LEU A 98 10.83 -12.86 18.27
CA LEU A 98 9.73 -12.81 17.30
C LEU A 98 8.87 -14.07 17.33
N GLY A 99 9.49 -15.25 17.27
CA GLY A 99 8.78 -16.53 17.30
C GLY A 99 8.09 -16.80 18.65
N LYS A 100 8.70 -16.36 19.76
CA LYS A 100 8.10 -16.47 21.09
C LYS A 100 6.84 -15.61 21.22
N ILE A 101 6.89 -14.39 20.69
CA ILE A 101 5.75 -13.47 20.67
C ILE A 101 4.59 -14.08 19.90
N LEU A 102 4.84 -14.63 18.70
CA LEU A 102 3.83 -15.31 17.90
C LEU A 102 3.18 -16.49 18.64
N ASP A 103 3.98 -17.34 19.28
CA ASP A 103 3.46 -18.47 20.06
C ASP A 103 2.56 -17.98 21.21
N LEU A 104 3.00 -16.95 21.95
CA LEU A 104 2.19 -16.37 23.01
C LEU A 104 0.87 -15.80 22.48
N ARG A 105 0.90 -14.98 21.42
CA ARG A 105 -0.31 -14.36 20.85
C ARG A 105 -1.36 -15.39 20.40
N ARG A 106 -0.92 -16.53 19.85
CA ARG A 106 -1.80 -17.68 19.53
C ARG A 106 -2.44 -18.28 20.77
N ARG A 107 -1.65 -18.50 21.83
CA ARG A 107 -2.18 -19.06 23.09
C ARG A 107 -3.18 -18.12 23.76
N LEU A 108 -2.96 -16.81 23.66
CA LEU A 108 -3.84 -15.78 24.20
C LEU A 108 -5.18 -15.66 23.46
N GLU A 109 -5.31 -16.18 22.23
CA GLU A 109 -6.51 -16.06 21.41
C GLU A 109 -7.79 -16.52 22.15
N SER A 110 -7.71 -17.67 22.85
CA SER A 110 -8.83 -18.25 23.59
C SER A 110 -9.36 -17.38 24.75
N VAL A 111 -8.54 -16.48 25.28
CA VAL A 111 -8.82 -15.65 26.46
C VAL A 111 -8.75 -14.15 26.16
N ARG A 112 -8.64 -13.76 24.88
CA ARG A 112 -8.52 -12.36 24.44
C ARG A 112 -9.75 -11.50 24.77
N TRP A 113 -10.89 -12.12 25.09
CA TRP A 113 -12.07 -11.40 25.57
C TRP A 113 -11.86 -10.71 26.94
N LYS A 114 -10.84 -11.10 27.71
CA LYS A 114 -10.43 -10.42 28.95
C LYS A 114 -9.66 -9.15 28.62
N ARG A 115 -10.05 -8.01 29.22
CA ARG A 115 -9.46 -6.70 28.95
C ARG A 115 -7.94 -6.67 29.08
N ASP A 116 -7.39 -7.15 30.19
CA ASP A 116 -5.94 -7.06 30.44
C ASP A 116 -5.15 -7.91 29.45
N ILE A 117 -5.69 -9.09 29.09
CA ILE A 117 -5.12 -9.96 28.06
C ILE A 117 -5.19 -9.31 26.67
N LEU A 118 -6.28 -8.63 26.33
CA LEU A 118 -6.38 -7.88 25.08
C LEU A 118 -5.32 -6.77 25.02
N MET A 119 -5.13 -6.03 26.11
CA MET A 119 -4.09 -5.00 26.18
C MET A 119 -2.69 -5.60 26.09
N LEU A 120 -2.46 -6.76 26.71
CA LEU A 120 -1.22 -7.51 26.56
C LEU A 120 -0.98 -7.96 25.11
N ASP A 121 -2.00 -8.47 24.42
CA ASP A 121 -1.88 -8.87 23.01
C ASP A 121 -1.50 -7.69 22.10
N VAL A 122 -2.09 -6.51 22.33
CA VAL A 122 -1.71 -5.28 21.62
C VAL A 122 -0.27 -4.88 21.92
N ALA A 123 0.17 -4.98 23.18
CA ALA A 123 1.56 -4.68 23.54
C ALA A 123 2.55 -5.70 22.95
N MET A 124 2.13 -6.96 22.79
CA MET A 124 2.91 -8.01 22.11
C MET A 124 3.01 -7.73 20.60
N GLU A 125 1.93 -7.30 19.94
CA GLU A 125 1.97 -6.83 18.55
C GLU A 125 2.96 -5.68 18.38
N ASP A 126 2.90 -4.70 19.28
CA ASP A 126 3.79 -3.53 19.25
C ASP A 126 5.27 -3.92 19.44
N GLN A 127 5.53 -4.89 20.34
CA GLN A 127 6.87 -5.43 20.55
C GLN A 127 7.38 -6.20 19.33
N LEU A 128 6.52 -7.02 18.70
CA LEU A 128 6.86 -7.74 17.47
C LEU A 128 7.18 -6.76 16.34
N ARG A 129 6.33 -5.75 16.16
CA ARG A 129 6.54 -4.66 15.19
C ARG A 129 7.86 -3.95 15.44
N SER A 130 8.16 -3.56 16.68
CA SER A 130 9.42 -2.89 17.04
C SER A 130 10.66 -3.75 16.71
N LEU A 131 10.59 -5.07 16.93
CA LEU A 131 11.67 -5.98 16.56
C LEU A 131 11.79 -6.13 15.04
N ALA A 132 10.65 -6.24 14.33
CA ALA A 132 10.63 -6.37 12.89
C ALA A 132 11.10 -5.09 12.17
N GLU A 133 10.82 -3.91 12.72
CA GLU A 133 11.32 -2.61 12.20
C GLU A 133 12.86 -2.47 12.32
N ARG A 134 13.52 -3.25 13.19
CA ARG A 134 14.99 -3.28 13.29
C ARG A 134 15.64 -4.12 12.19
N ALA A 135 14.88 -4.97 11.51
CA ALA A 135 15.37 -5.72 10.37
C ALA A 135 15.68 -4.77 9.20
N ASP A 136 16.82 -4.97 8.54
CA ASP A 136 17.12 -4.31 7.27
C ASP A 136 16.95 -5.31 6.11
N PRO A 137 15.81 -5.28 5.39
CA PRO A 137 15.53 -6.22 4.31
C PRO A 137 16.54 -6.14 3.16
N SER A 138 17.29 -5.04 3.04
CA SER A 138 18.27 -4.88 1.97
C SER A 138 19.55 -5.71 2.16
N THR A 139 19.84 -6.13 3.40
CA THR A 139 21.04 -6.90 3.76
C THR A 139 20.77 -8.39 3.97
N MET A 140 19.51 -8.77 4.08
CA MET A 140 19.08 -10.14 4.39
C MET A 140 19.16 -11.08 3.18
N GLY A 141 19.42 -12.36 3.44
CA GLY A 141 19.31 -13.40 2.44
C GLY A 141 17.86 -13.62 1.99
N ARG A 142 17.66 -14.19 0.80
CA ARG A 142 16.31 -14.41 0.22
C ARG A 142 15.40 -15.22 1.13
N ASP A 143 15.94 -16.28 1.75
CA ASP A 143 15.20 -17.14 2.66
C ASP A 143 14.92 -16.46 4.01
N GLU A 144 15.81 -15.59 4.47
CA GLU A 144 15.62 -14.81 5.70
C GLU A 144 14.49 -13.80 5.55
N ILE A 145 14.45 -13.07 4.42
CA ILE A 145 13.35 -12.15 4.09
C ILE A 145 12.02 -12.92 4.02
N LEU A 146 12.00 -14.07 3.34
CA LEU A 146 10.80 -14.89 3.24
C LEU A 146 10.31 -15.35 4.62
N ASN A 147 11.21 -15.81 5.48
CA ASN A 147 10.87 -16.21 6.85
C ASN A 147 10.34 -15.04 7.68
N LEU A 148 10.93 -13.84 7.55
CA LEU A 148 10.44 -12.64 8.22
C LEU A 148 9.03 -12.26 7.75
N ILE A 149 8.77 -12.32 6.44
CA ILE A 149 7.43 -12.09 5.89
C ILE A 149 6.44 -13.12 6.44
N CYS A 150 6.79 -14.41 6.47
CA CYS A 150 5.94 -15.44 7.07
C CYS A 150 5.58 -15.11 8.52
N MET A 151 6.58 -14.74 9.34
CA MET A 151 6.35 -14.41 10.75
C MET A 151 5.44 -13.18 10.91
N ILE A 152 5.63 -12.13 10.12
CA ILE A 152 4.77 -10.93 10.16
C ILE A 152 3.35 -11.27 9.70
N LEU A 153 3.20 -12.09 8.66
CA LEU A 153 1.88 -12.50 8.19
C LEU A 153 1.16 -13.39 9.19
N GLU A 154 1.87 -14.32 9.83
CA GLU A 154 1.33 -15.13 10.92
C GLU A 154 0.85 -14.26 12.07
N ASP A 155 1.58 -13.18 12.40
CA ASP A 155 1.18 -12.19 13.40
C ASP A 155 -0.13 -11.50 13.00
N LEU A 156 -0.20 -11.00 11.77
CA LEU A 156 -1.38 -10.31 11.27
C LEU A 156 -2.59 -11.25 11.24
N MET A 157 -2.42 -12.52 10.86
CA MET A 157 -3.50 -13.52 10.83
C MET A 157 -4.11 -13.82 12.20
N VAL A 158 -3.37 -13.58 13.29
CA VAL A 158 -3.89 -13.75 14.66
C VAL A 158 -4.96 -12.68 15.00
N SER A 159 -4.92 -11.51 14.35
CA SER A 159 -5.76 -10.36 14.71
C SER A 159 -6.58 -9.79 13.55
N ARG A 160 -6.27 -10.15 12.30
CA ARG A 160 -6.96 -9.68 11.10
C ARG A 160 -7.74 -10.84 10.47
N HIS A 161 -9.00 -10.58 10.14
CA HIS A 161 -9.87 -11.53 9.45
C HIS A 161 -10.20 -11.06 8.02
N ASP A 162 -9.19 -10.54 7.32
CA ASP A 162 -9.34 -10.10 5.93
C ASP A 162 -9.15 -11.28 4.96
N PRO A 163 -10.12 -11.59 4.09
CA PRO A 163 -10.02 -12.69 3.13
C PRO A 163 -8.87 -12.51 2.12
N SER A 164 -8.53 -11.28 1.74
CA SER A 164 -7.46 -11.03 0.76
C SER A 164 -6.08 -11.31 1.36
N LEU A 165 -5.87 -10.86 2.60
CA LEU A 165 -4.69 -11.14 3.41
C LEU A 165 -4.53 -12.64 3.65
N GLN A 166 -5.62 -13.33 4.01
CA GLN A 166 -5.62 -14.79 4.19
C GLN A 166 -5.22 -15.52 2.91
N GLN A 167 -5.81 -15.19 1.77
CA GLN A 167 -5.46 -15.84 0.49
C GLN A 167 -4.01 -15.57 0.08
N GLY A 168 -3.50 -14.36 0.32
CA GLY A 168 -2.10 -14.02 0.10
C GLY A 168 -1.16 -14.79 1.02
N PHE A 169 -1.54 -15.00 2.28
CA PHE A 169 -0.76 -15.79 3.22
C PHE A 169 -0.78 -17.28 2.86
N GLU A 170 -1.93 -17.86 2.55
CA GLU A 170 -2.07 -19.28 2.19
C GLU A 170 -1.25 -19.64 0.95
N LEU A 171 -1.24 -18.77 -0.07
CA LEU A 171 -0.40 -18.97 -1.24
C LEU A 171 1.10 -18.96 -0.87
N LEU A 172 1.53 -18.00 -0.08
CA LEU A 172 2.91 -17.88 0.38
C LEU A 172 3.35 -19.07 1.26
N ASP A 173 2.50 -19.50 2.20
CA ASP A 173 2.74 -20.64 3.07
C ASP A 173 2.86 -21.95 2.28
N ARG A 174 1.98 -22.19 1.30
CA ARG A 174 2.08 -23.34 0.40
C ARG A 174 3.37 -23.35 -0.42
N LEU A 175 3.77 -22.18 -0.93
CA LEU A 175 5.04 -22.02 -1.63
C LEU A 175 6.25 -22.29 -0.72
N SER A 176 6.19 -21.85 0.54
CA SER A 176 7.25 -22.03 1.54
C SER A 176 7.41 -23.49 1.98
N ARG A 177 6.29 -24.21 2.14
CA ARG A 177 6.27 -25.64 2.51
C ARG A 177 6.66 -26.58 1.37
N GLY A 178 6.88 -26.05 0.16
CA GLY A 178 7.22 -26.85 -1.02
C GLY A 178 6.03 -27.53 -1.69
N ASP A 179 4.78 -27.19 -1.31
CA ASP A 179 3.55 -27.63 -1.97
C ASP A 179 3.23 -26.74 -3.20
N ALA A 180 4.26 -26.43 -3.97
CA ALA A 180 4.20 -25.55 -5.13
C ALA A 180 3.99 -26.33 -6.44
N GLY A 181 3.34 -27.49 -6.40
CA GLY A 181 3.12 -28.32 -7.59
C GLY A 181 4.42 -28.82 -8.26
N GLY A 182 5.50 -28.98 -7.49
CA GLY A 182 6.81 -29.43 -8.00
C GLY A 182 7.72 -28.32 -8.53
N LEU A 183 7.34 -27.05 -8.37
CA LEU A 183 8.21 -25.92 -8.71
C LEU A 183 9.43 -25.87 -7.80
N GLN A 184 10.61 -25.72 -8.40
CA GLN A 184 11.85 -25.49 -7.65
C GLN A 184 11.79 -24.12 -6.98
N LYS A 185 12.12 -24.06 -5.68
CA LYS A 185 12.20 -22.80 -4.93
C LYS A 185 13.15 -21.82 -5.65
N TRP A 186 12.73 -20.57 -5.77
CA TRP A 186 13.45 -19.51 -6.51
C TRP A 186 13.58 -19.72 -8.03
N SER A 187 12.89 -20.69 -8.63
CA SER A 187 12.73 -20.73 -10.09
C SER A 187 11.92 -19.52 -10.59
N PRO A 188 12.02 -19.15 -11.88
CA PRO A 188 11.26 -18.03 -12.43
C PRO A 188 9.75 -18.16 -12.20
N GLU A 189 9.20 -19.36 -12.39
CA GLU A 189 7.77 -19.67 -12.18
C GLU A 189 7.38 -19.54 -10.71
N TRP A 190 8.23 -20.02 -9.80
CA TRP A 190 8.03 -19.87 -8.35
C TRP A 190 8.06 -18.39 -7.95
N CYS A 191 8.97 -17.60 -8.52
CA CYS A 191 9.06 -16.15 -8.27
C CYS A 191 7.82 -15.40 -8.79
N LYS A 192 7.23 -15.83 -9.91
CA LYS A 192 5.95 -15.27 -10.40
C LYS A 192 4.82 -15.53 -9.41
N MET A 193 4.72 -16.74 -8.86
CA MET A 193 3.70 -17.06 -7.85
C MET A 193 3.90 -16.27 -6.56
N LEU A 194 5.15 -16.16 -6.07
CA LEU A 194 5.45 -15.34 -4.91
C LEU A 194 5.14 -13.86 -5.17
N HIS A 195 5.47 -13.33 -6.35
CA HIS A 195 5.14 -11.95 -6.73
C HIS A 195 3.63 -11.71 -6.69
N ALA A 196 2.82 -12.61 -7.27
CA ALA A 196 1.37 -12.51 -7.22
C ALA A 196 0.83 -12.53 -5.77
N SER A 197 1.44 -13.33 -4.90
CA SER A 197 1.17 -13.33 -3.47
C SER A 197 1.47 -11.98 -2.84
N CYS A 198 2.67 -11.44 -3.09
CA CYS A 198 3.12 -10.14 -2.59
C CYS A 198 2.24 -8.99 -3.08
N ASP A 199 1.82 -8.98 -4.35
CA ASP A 199 0.90 -7.98 -4.90
C ASP A 199 -0.42 -7.95 -4.10
N ARG A 200 -1.00 -9.13 -3.86
CA ARG A 200 -2.26 -9.24 -3.10
C ARG A 200 -2.10 -8.78 -1.65
N LEU A 201 -0.99 -9.14 -1.01
CA LEU A 201 -0.67 -8.71 0.34
C LEU A 201 -0.48 -7.19 0.43
N ALA A 202 0.19 -6.58 -0.55
CA ALA A 202 0.38 -5.14 -0.61
C ALA A 202 -0.96 -4.40 -0.69
N LEU A 203 -1.89 -4.87 -1.53
CA LEU A 203 -3.24 -4.31 -1.64
C LEU A 203 -4.03 -4.44 -0.33
N ALA A 204 -3.95 -5.60 0.34
CA ALA A 204 -4.62 -5.80 1.62
C ALA A 204 -4.07 -4.88 2.74
N CYS A 205 -2.75 -4.64 2.75
CA CYS A 205 -2.14 -3.67 3.67
C CYS A 205 -2.64 -2.24 3.41
N THR A 206 -2.75 -1.83 2.14
CA THR A 206 -3.26 -0.50 1.78
C THR A 206 -4.70 -0.33 2.21
N ASP A 207 -5.59 -1.29 1.90
CA ASP A 207 -7.01 -1.22 2.27
C ASP A 207 -7.21 -1.15 3.80
N THR A 208 -6.39 -1.89 4.54
CA THR A 208 -6.38 -1.84 6.02
C THR A 208 -5.93 -0.47 6.52
N ALA A 209 -4.84 0.08 5.97
CA ALA A 209 -4.33 1.39 6.36
C ALA A 209 -5.35 2.51 6.06
N ASP A 210 -5.99 2.48 4.89
CA ASP A 210 -7.01 3.44 4.49
C ASP A 210 -8.25 3.35 5.39
N THR A 211 -8.67 2.13 5.74
CA THR A 211 -9.78 1.91 6.67
C THR A 211 -9.49 2.47 8.05
N VAL A 212 -8.31 2.16 8.62
CA VAL A 212 -7.90 2.66 9.94
C VAL A 212 -7.77 4.18 9.93
N MET A 213 -7.12 4.74 8.90
CA MET A 213 -6.98 6.18 8.73
C MET A 213 -8.35 6.86 8.74
N ARG A 214 -9.28 6.39 7.90
CA ARG A 214 -10.63 6.96 7.80
C ARG A 214 -11.36 6.94 9.14
N VAL A 215 -11.42 5.77 9.80
CA VAL A 215 -12.16 5.62 11.06
C VAL A 215 -11.59 6.51 12.17
N LEU A 216 -10.26 6.57 12.29
CA LEU A 216 -9.62 7.39 13.31
C LEU A 216 -9.70 8.88 13.00
N GLN A 217 -9.61 9.26 11.72
CA GLN A 217 -9.73 10.65 11.30
C GLN A 217 -11.15 11.18 11.53
N GLU A 218 -12.19 10.40 11.22
CA GLU A 218 -13.58 10.74 11.55
C GLU A 218 -13.78 11.01 13.05
N CYS A 219 -13.08 10.28 13.92
CA CYS A 219 -13.13 10.53 15.36
C CYS A 219 -12.36 11.80 15.76
N ALA A 220 -11.20 12.05 15.15
CA ALA A 220 -10.40 13.25 15.39
C ALA A 220 -11.13 14.52 14.93
N ASP A 221 -11.79 14.48 13.77
CA ASP A 221 -12.56 15.58 13.21
C ASP A 221 -13.74 15.94 14.13
N ARG A 222 -14.45 14.94 14.65
CA ARG A 222 -15.51 15.17 15.65
C ARG A 222 -15.00 15.80 16.95
N LEU A 223 -13.82 15.39 17.42
CA LEU A 223 -13.20 16.01 18.61
C LEU A 223 -12.82 17.48 18.35
N LEU A 224 -12.36 17.78 17.13
CA LEU A 224 -12.06 19.15 16.70
C LEU A 224 -13.32 20.01 16.66
N GLU A 225 -14.41 19.50 16.08
CA GLU A 225 -15.71 20.17 16.03
C GLU A 225 -16.27 20.48 17.43
N GLU A 226 -16.23 19.51 18.35
CA GLU A 226 -16.68 19.70 19.73
C GLU A 226 -15.78 20.68 20.50
N GLY A 227 -14.46 20.62 20.28
CA GLY A 227 -13.50 21.51 20.94
C GLY A 227 -13.52 22.96 20.45
N ALA A 228 -14.07 23.19 19.24
CA ALA A 228 -14.29 24.53 18.68
C ALA A 228 -15.55 25.22 19.24
N LYS A 229 -16.42 24.51 19.99
CA LYS A 229 -17.65 25.09 20.54
C LYS A 229 -17.33 26.10 21.66
N PRO A 230 -18.07 27.23 21.74
CA PRO A 230 -17.89 28.19 22.82
C PRO A 230 -18.09 27.54 24.20
N GLY A 231 -17.10 27.66 25.09
CA GLY A 231 -17.14 27.07 26.42
C GLY A 231 -16.70 25.61 26.51
N ALA A 232 -16.13 25.04 25.44
CA ALA A 232 -15.52 23.71 25.48
C ALA A 232 -14.38 23.65 26.52
N ALA A 233 -14.37 22.61 27.35
CA ALA A 233 -13.31 22.36 28.31
C ALA A 233 -12.03 21.79 27.67
N PHE A 234 -12.16 21.23 26.47
CA PHE A 234 -11.09 20.64 25.68
C PHE A 234 -10.97 21.40 24.36
N SER A 235 -9.87 22.14 24.18
CA SER A 235 -9.57 22.88 22.94
C SER A 235 -8.27 22.33 22.36
N PRO A 236 -8.32 21.25 21.56
CA PRO A 236 -7.14 20.66 20.97
C PRO A 236 -6.56 21.59 19.91
N ASP A 237 -5.23 21.56 19.75
CA ASP A 237 -4.58 22.23 18.62
C ASP A 237 -4.95 21.49 17.32
N PRO A 238 -5.62 22.16 16.36
CA PRO A 238 -6.09 21.53 15.12
C PRO A 238 -5.00 20.77 14.37
N LYS A 239 -3.77 21.28 14.41
CA LYS A 239 -2.63 20.69 13.71
C LYS A 239 -2.36 19.23 14.12
N HIS A 240 -2.62 18.87 15.38
CA HIS A 240 -2.39 17.51 15.88
C HIS A 240 -3.53 16.54 15.50
N LEU A 241 -4.72 17.05 15.17
CA LEU A 241 -5.87 16.24 14.82
C LEU A 241 -6.03 16.07 13.31
N GLU A 242 -5.61 17.06 12.50
CA GLU A 242 -5.68 17.01 11.02
C GLU A 242 -4.96 15.81 10.40
N THR A 243 -3.86 15.35 11.00
CA THR A 243 -3.07 14.20 10.51
C THR A 243 -3.16 12.97 11.39
N PHE A 244 -4.07 12.95 12.37
CA PHE A 244 -4.10 11.92 13.40
C PHE A 244 -4.32 10.51 12.82
N GLY A 245 -5.30 10.35 11.92
CA GLY A 245 -5.57 9.07 11.27
C GLY A 245 -4.37 8.58 10.45
N GLU A 246 -3.71 9.49 9.73
CA GLU A 246 -2.54 9.19 8.90
C GLU A 246 -1.33 8.79 9.75
N GLU A 247 -1.06 9.50 10.85
CA GLU A 247 -0.01 9.15 11.81
C GLU A 247 -0.25 7.77 12.43
N LYS A 248 -1.50 7.43 12.74
CA LYS A 248 -1.84 6.11 13.28
C LYS A 248 -1.74 5.00 12.25
N ALA A 249 -2.15 5.23 11.01
CA ALA A 249 -1.95 4.28 9.91
C ALA A 249 -0.46 3.95 9.68
N ARG A 250 0.45 4.90 9.93
CA ARG A 250 1.91 4.66 9.87
C ARG A 250 2.45 3.78 10.99
N CYS A 251 1.73 3.62 12.10
CA CYS A 251 2.11 2.77 13.22
C CYS A 251 1.61 1.32 13.11
N LEU A 252 0.92 0.97 12.03
CA LEU A 252 0.40 -0.36 11.79
C LEU A 252 1.51 -1.37 11.49
N THR A 253 1.36 -2.61 11.95
CA THR A 253 2.28 -3.72 11.64
C THR A 253 2.34 -4.00 10.13
N GLU A 254 1.23 -3.78 9.43
CA GLU A 254 1.09 -3.82 7.97
C GLU A 254 2.11 -2.90 7.27
N ARG A 255 2.53 -1.81 7.92
CA ARG A 255 3.55 -0.89 7.41
C ARG A 255 4.91 -1.57 7.28
N VAL A 256 5.27 -2.45 8.21
CA VAL A 256 6.53 -3.21 8.19
C VAL A 256 6.52 -4.16 6.99
N LEU A 257 5.41 -4.89 6.81
CA LEU A 257 5.23 -5.74 5.64
C LEU A 257 5.35 -4.93 4.33
N ALA A 258 4.65 -3.80 4.23
CA ALA A 258 4.71 -2.94 3.04
C ALA A 258 6.13 -2.43 2.74
N GLN A 259 6.94 -2.13 3.76
CA GLN A 259 8.34 -1.74 3.60
C GLN A 259 9.20 -2.88 3.06
N ILE A 260 9.01 -4.11 3.57
CA ILE A 260 9.72 -5.28 3.08
C ILE A 260 9.32 -5.58 1.62
N LEU A 261 8.02 -5.54 1.32
CA LEU A 261 7.49 -5.78 -0.03
C LEU A 261 8.04 -4.76 -1.05
N LYS A 262 8.16 -3.48 -0.66
CA LYS A 262 8.76 -2.43 -1.50
C LYS A 262 10.19 -2.77 -1.94
N VAL A 263 10.96 -3.47 -1.10
CA VAL A 263 12.33 -3.90 -1.44
C VAL A 263 12.33 -5.22 -2.22
N LEU A 264 11.45 -6.15 -1.86
CA LEU A 264 11.42 -7.51 -2.40
C LEU A 264 10.78 -7.59 -3.79
N MET A 265 9.67 -6.91 -4.04
CA MET A 265 8.92 -7.02 -5.30
C MET A 265 9.76 -6.69 -6.54
N PRO A 266 10.58 -5.61 -6.56
CA PRO A 266 11.52 -5.35 -7.65
C PRO A 266 12.46 -6.53 -7.96
N GLN A 267 12.97 -7.16 -6.91
CA GLN A 267 13.89 -8.31 -7.04
C GLN A 267 13.15 -9.55 -7.54
N LEU A 268 11.94 -9.81 -7.05
CA LEU A 268 11.09 -10.90 -7.52
C LEU A 268 10.79 -10.79 -9.01
N ARG A 269 10.51 -9.58 -9.51
CA ARG A 269 10.30 -9.34 -10.96
C ARG A 269 11.51 -9.74 -11.78
N ARG A 270 12.72 -9.37 -11.32
CA ARG A 270 13.98 -9.75 -11.96
C ARG A 270 14.18 -11.25 -11.96
N TRP A 271 13.99 -11.91 -10.82
CA TRP A 271 14.14 -13.38 -10.71
C TRP A 271 13.07 -14.14 -11.49
N ALA A 272 11.89 -13.56 -11.66
CA ALA A 272 10.79 -14.07 -12.48
C ALA A 272 10.99 -13.87 -13.99
N GLY A 273 12.00 -13.10 -14.42
CA GLY A 273 12.22 -12.75 -15.83
C GLY A 273 11.14 -11.82 -16.41
N LEU A 274 10.45 -11.05 -15.56
CA LEU A 274 9.35 -10.15 -15.95
C LEU A 274 9.82 -8.75 -16.39
N GLY A 275 11.13 -8.50 -16.39
CA GLY A 275 11.71 -7.19 -16.69
C GLY A 275 11.39 -6.10 -15.65
N PRO A 276 12.12 -4.98 -15.65
CA PRO A 276 11.89 -3.87 -14.72
C PRO A 276 10.70 -2.98 -15.11
N TRP A 277 10.01 -3.30 -16.21
CA TRP A 277 8.95 -2.48 -16.79
C TRP A 277 7.55 -2.93 -16.37
N GLN A 278 6.74 -1.96 -15.96
CA GLN A 278 5.30 -2.10 -15.82
C GLN A 278 4.62 -1.45 -17.03
N LEU A 279 3.86 -2.24 -17.78
CA LEU A 279 3.21 -1.80 -19.02
C LEU A 279 1.76 -1.39 -18.75
N VAL A 280 1.41 -0.18 -19.18
CA VAL A 280 0.01 0.31 -19.18
C VAL A 280 -0.60 0.19 -20.57
N ALA A 281 0.19 0.48 -21.61
CA ALA A 281 -0.15 0.30 -23.01
C ALA A 281 1.05 -0.29 -23.76
N SER A 282 0.87 -1.43 -24.43
CA SER A 282 1.95 -2.19 -25.06
C SER A 282 1.88 -2.09 -26.59
N PHE A 283 2.68 -1.19 -27.15
CA PHE A 283 2.81 -0.99 -28.58
C PHE A 283 4.29 -0.83 -28.95
N PRO A 284 4.74 -1.30 -30.13
CA PRO A 284 6.07 -0.97 -30.61
C PRO A 284 6.14 0.54 -30.90
N ALA A 285 7.26 1.16 -30.57
CA ALA A 285 7.44 2.60 -30.79
C ALA A 285 8.74 2.88 -31.55
N LEU A 286 8.73 3.95 -32.33
CA LEU A 286 9.90 4.46 -33.04
C LEU A 286 9.91 5.98 -32.87
N GLY A 287 11.03 6.54 -32.46
CA GLY A 287 11.14 7.99 -32.27
C GLY A 287 12.48 8.42 -31.72
N THR A 288 12.71 9.73 -31.70
CA THR A 288 13.86 10.32 -31.00
C THR A 288 13.56 10.41 -29.52
N LEU A 289 14.44 9.84 -28.70
CA LEU A 289 14.33 9.91 -27.24
C LEU A 289 14.57 11.33 -26.74
N ARG A 290 13.62 11.88 -25.98
CA ARG A 290 13.76 13.16 -25.28
C ARG A 290 13.32 13.05 -23.82
N PRO A 291 14.22 13.31 -22.87
CA PRO A 291 13.87 13.56 -21.49
C PRO A 291 13.09 14.87 -21.37
N ILE A 292 11.94 14.84 -20.69
CA ILE A 292 11.09 16.01 -20.42
C ILE A 292 10.57 15.94 -18.97
N ALA A 293 10.39 17.10 -18.33
CA ALA A 293 9.90 17.14 -16.94
C ALA A 293 8.44 16.69 -16.82
N SER A 294 7.59 17.14 -17.74
CA SER A 294 6.17 16.82 -17.86
C SER A 294 5.74 16.88 -19.32
N LEU A 295 4.58 16.28 -19.64
CA LEU A 295 4.01 16.33 -20.98
C LEU A 295 3.56 17.76 -21.34
N PRO A 296 3.95 18.31 -22.49
CA PRO A 296 3.40 19.58 -22.97
C PRO A 296 1.96 19.41 -23.46
N ALA A 297 1.18 20.49 -23.51
CA ALA A 297 -0.17 20.46 -24.08
C ALA A 297 -0.17 20.16 -25.59
N GLU A 298 0.79 20.73 -26.32
CA GLU A 298 0.94 20.51 -27.77
C GLU A 298 2.43 20.47 -28.15
N LEU A 299 2.76 19.70 -29.19
CA LEU A 299 4.07 19.72 -29.84
C LEU A 299 4.03 20.64 -31.06
N ALA A 300 5.17 21.25 -31.41
CA ALA A 300 5.23 22.08 -32.60
C ALA A 300 4.92 21.26 -33.86
N PRO A 301 4.16 21.81 -34.82
CA PRO A 301 3.77 21.09 -36.02
C PRO A 301 5.00 20.67 -36.84
N GLY A 302 4.99 19.42 -37.33
CA GLY A 302 6.08 18.86 -38.16
C GLY A 302 7.28 18.30 -37.38
N GLN A 303 7.19 18.13 -36.05
CA GLN A 303 8.24 17.43 -35.31
C GLN A 303 8.28 15.94 -35.67
N ALA A 304 9.51 15.42 -35.79
CA ALA A 304 9.77 13.99 -35.92
C ALA A 304 9.21 13.22 -34.71
N PRO A 305 8.81 11.94 -34.89
CA PRO A 305 8.23 11.14 -33.82
C PRO A 305 9.15 11.08 -32.60
N MET A 306 8.56 11.18 -31.41
CA MET A 306 9.26 11.35 -30.14
C MET A 306 8.97 10.20 -29.18
N ILE A 307 10.02 9.72 -28.52
CA ILE A 307 9.90 8.90 -27.32
C ILE A 307 10.13 9.83 -26.13
N ALA A 308 9.12 10.05 -25.31
CA ALA A 308 9.18 10.93 -24.15
C ALA A 308 9.61 10.14 -22.92
N LEU A 309 10.74 10.51 -22.32
CA LEU A 309 11.12 10.04 -20.99
C LEU A 309 10.69 11.11 -19.98
N VAL A 310 9.59 10.86 -19.29
CA VAL A 310 8.88 11.86 -18.48
C VAL A 310 9.26 11.72 -17.01
N GLU A 311 9.62 12.82 -16.36
CA GLU A 311 10.00 12.81 -14.94
C GLU A 311 8.80 12.78 -14.00
N THR A 312 7.70 13.48 -14.35
CA THR A 312 6.50 13.59 -13.51
C THR A 312 5.22 13.53 -14.35
N MET A 313 4.19 12.86 -13.81
CA MET A 313 2.90 12.71 -14.48
C MET A 313 1.76 12.60 -13.46
N THR A 314 0.63 13.25 -13.73
CA THR A 314 -0.56 13.25 -12.87
C THR A 314 -1.62 12.23 -13.30
N GLY A 315 -1.58 11.77 -14.54
CA GLY A 315 -2.52 10.82 -15.12
C GLY A 315 -3.71 11.46 -15.84
N TRP A 316 -3.86 12.79 -15.75
CA TRP A 316 -4.92 13.57 -16.40
C TRP A 316 -4.51 14.22 -17.71
N GLU A 317 -3.23 14.14 -18.06
CA GLU A 317 -2.68 14.75 -19.26
C GLU A 317 -3.26 14.15 -20.55
N ASP A 318 -3.32 14.97 -21.60
CA ASP A 318 -3.48 14.49 -22.97
C ASP A 318 -2.12 14.17 -23.58
N ILE A 319 -2.11 13.25 -24.55
CA ILE A 319 -0.90 12.86 -25.28
C ILE A 319 -0.84 13.67 -26.57
N PRO A 320 0.16 14.57 -26.74
CA PRO A 320 0.32 15.34 -27.97
C PRO A 320 0.61 14.45 -29.18
N ALA A 321 0.09 14.86 -30.33
CA ALA A 321 0.40 14.23 -31.61
C ALA A 321 1.91 14.28 -31.89
N GLY A 322 2.50 13.12 -32.22
CA GLY A 322 3.92 12.96 -32.47
C GLY A 322 4.68 12.23 -31.36
N ILE A 323 4.09 12.02 -30.18
CA ILE A 323 4.65 11.13 -29.15
C ILE A 323 4.27 9.69 -29.49
N THR A 324 5.26 8.81 -29.63
CA THR A 324 5.08 7.38 -29.93
C THR A 324 5.28 6.47 -28.72
N ALA A 325 5.98 6.96 -27.70
CA ALA A 325 6.13 6.28 -26.41
C ALA A 325 6.30 7.28 -25.26
N ILE A 326 5.84 6.88 -24.08
CA ILE A 326 6.03 7.57 -22.81
C ILE A 326 6.62 6.58 -21.80
N LEU A 327 7.81 6.89 -21.31
CA LEU A 327 8.55 6.11 -20.32
C LEU A 327 8.61 6.91 -19.02
N LEU A 328 8.26 6.28 -17.90
CA LEU A 328 8.15 6.91 -16.59
C LEU A 328 9.03 6.18 -15.56
N PRO A 329 9.49 6.84 -14.49
CA PRO A 329 9.94 6.13 -13.30
C PRO A 329 8.76 5.44 -12.57
N ALA A 330 9.00 4.32 -11.89
CA ALA A 330 7.96 3.57 -11.17
C ALA A 330 7.24 4.41 -10.09
N GLY A 331 7.95 5.35 -9.45
CA GLY A 331 7.35 6.30 -8.50
C GLY A 331 6.37 7.29 -9.14
N GLN A 332 6.25 7.31 -10.47
CA GLN A 332 5.31 8.12 -11.25
C GLN A 332 4.47 7.22 -12.18
N ALA A 333 4.32 5.94 -11.83
CA ALA A 333 3.42 5.05 -12.54
C ALA A 333 1.98 5.60 -12.47
N VAL A 334 1.31 5.57 -13.61
CA VAL A 334 -0.08 6.03 -13.72
C VAL A 334 -1.04 4.86 -13.67
N ASP A 335 -2.22 5.12 -13.10
CA ASP A 335 -3.26 4.12 -13.00
C ASP A 335 -3.70 3.63 -14.38
N THR A 336 -4.03 2.35 -14.49
CA THR A 336 -4.43 1.74 -15.76
C THR A 336 -5.72 2.29 -16.37
N LEU A 337 -6.57 2.92 -15.55
CA LEU A 337 -7.81 3.59 -15.93
C LEU A 337 -7.68 5.11 -15.97
N SER A 338 -6.48 5.66 -15.71
CA SER A 338 -6.23 7.10 -15.83
C SER A 338 -6.52 7.59 -17.25
N HIS A 339 -6.84 8.88 -17.37
CA HIS A 339 -7.14 9.50 -18.67
C HIS A 339 -6.00 9.27 -19.66
N VAL A 340 -4.75 9.52 -19.25
CA VAL A 340 -3.57 9.30 -20.10
C VAL A 340 -3.40 7.83 -20.50
N ALA A 341 -3.72 6.87 -19.63
CA ALA A 341 -3.64 5.44 -19.95
C ALA A 341 -4.66 5.02 -21.02
N ILE A 342 -5.89 5.52 -20.92
CA ILE A 342 -6.94 5.30 -21.93
C ILE A 342 -6.51 5.92 -23.25
N ARG A 343 -5.99 7.16 -23.22
CA ARG A 343 -5.47 7.85 -24.42
C ARG A 343 -4.31 7.09 -25.06
N ALA A 344 -3.36 6.60 -24.27
CA ALA A 344 -2.22 5.83 -24.77
C ALA A 344 -2.67 4.59 -25.55
N ARG A 345 -3.66 3.84 -25.03
CA ARG A 345 -4.21 2.67 -25.74
C ARG A 345 -4.94 3.05 -27.02
N ASN A 346 -5.80 4.06 -26.96
CA ASN A 346 -6.58 4.52 -28.11
C ASN A 346 -5.69 5.09 -29.22
N GLN A 347 -4.60 5.75 -28.85
CA GLN A 347 -3.63 6.33 -29.78
C GLN A 347 -2.48 5.37 -30.16
N GLN A 348 -2.48 4.14 -29.61
CA GLN A 348 -1.42 3.15 -29.82
C GLN A 348 -0.01 3.62 -29.43
N VAL A 349 0.06 4.40 -28.35
CA VAL A 349 1.30 4.91 -27.76
C VAL A 349 1.76 3.94 -26.67
N LEU A 350 3.04 3.56 -26.70
CA LEU A 350 3.64 2.78 -25.62
C LEU A 350 3.64 3.61 -24.33
N LEU A 351 3.07 3.09 -23.25
CA LEU A 351 3.11 3.72 -21.94
C LEU A 351 3.63 2.72 -20.92
N ALA A 352 4.80 2.99 -20.37
CA ALA A 352 5.50 2.08 -19.47
C ALA A 352 6.22 2.81 -18.34
N SER A 353 6.26 2.19 -17.17
CA SER A 353 7.00 2.67 -16.00
C SER A 353 8.14 1.72 -15.68
N CYS A 354 9.34 2.24 -15.43
CA CYS A 354 10.53 1.47 -15.10
C CYS A 354 10.88 1.64 -13.63
N ASP A 355 11.11 0.53 -12.94
CA ASP A 355 11.53 0.54 -11.54
C ASP A 355 13.06 0.65 -11.36
N GLU A 356 13.82 0.53 -12.45
CA GLU A 356 15.28 0.53 -12.41
C GLU A 356 15.88 1.88 -12.85
N GLU A 357 16.38 2.64 -11.88
CA GLU A 357 17.01 3.94 -12.15
C GLU A 357 18.26 3.82 -13.05
N ALA A 358 18.98 2.70 -13.00
CA ALA A 358 20.12 2.45 -13.89
C ALA A 358 19.68 2.37 -15.37
N THR A 359 18.55 1.69 -15.64
CA THR A 359 17.94 1.60 -16.98
C THR A 359 17.44 2.97 -17.45
N LEU A 360 16.79 3.72 -16.56
CA LEU A 360 16.37 5.09 -16.86
C LEU A 360 17.56 6.02 -17.13
N ALA A 361 18.66 5.88 -16.37
CA ALA A 361 19.88 6.64 -16.57
C ALA A 361 20.56 6.30 -17.91
N GLU A 362 20.58 5.04 -18.31
CA GLU A 362 21.05 4.61 -19.64
C GLU A 362 20.22 5.27 -20.75
N LEU A 363 18.89 5.23 -20.63
CA LEU A 363 17.98 5.92 -21.56
C LEU A 363 18.24 7.44 -21.58
N ARG A 364 18.40 8.11 -20.43
CA ARG A 364 18.77 9.54 -20.39
C ARG A 364 20.07 9.81 -21.15
N GLY A 365 21.05 8.91 -21.07
CA GLY A 365 22.31 8.98 -21.83
C GLY A 365 22.14 8.84 -23.34
N LEU A 366 21.04 8.24 -23.81
CA LEU A 366 20.66 8.10 -25.22
C LEU A 366 19.77 9.26 -25.71
N SER A 367 19.65 10.35 -24.95
CA SER A 367 18.91 11.55 -25.34
C SER A 367 19.34 12.05 -26.73
N GLY A 368 18.35 12.38 -27.57
CA GLY A 368 18.57 12.85 -28.94
C GLY A 368 18.86 11.75 -29.96
N THR A 369 19.00 10.48 -29.55
CA THR A 369 19.15 9.37 -30.50
C THR A 369 17.79 8.78 -30.90
N PRO A 370 17.64 8.37 -32.17
CA PRO A 370 16.47 7.65 -32.63
C PRO A 370 16.54 6.19 -32.18
N LEU A 371 15.50 5.77 -31.47
CA LEU A 371 15.37 4.42 -30.92
C LEU A 371 14.10 3.76 -31.45
N ARG A 372 14.18 2.45 -31.59
CA ARG A 372 13.02 1.58 -31.76
C ARG A 372 12.82 0.80 -30.48
N LEU A 373 11.65 0.95 -29.87
CA LEU A 373 11.21 0.21 -28.70
C LEU A 373 10.35 -0.97 -29.12
N GLN A 374 10.61 -2.13 -28.54
CA GLN A 374 9.79 -3.33 -28.68
C GLN A 374 9.43 -3.86 -27.31
N VAL A 375 8.23 -4.42 -27.20
CA VAL A 375 7.77 -5.07 -25.99
C VAL A 375 7.88 -6.58 -26.18
N SER A 376 8.60 -7.24 -25.26
CA SER A 376 8.76 -8.68 -25.28
C SER A 376 7.48 -9.39 -24.83
N ALA A 377 7.38 -10.70 -25.11
CA ALA A 377 6.26 -11.53 -24.62
C ALA A 377 6.21 -11.61 -23.08
N SER A 378 7.32 -11.33 -22.37
CA SER A 378 7.37 -11.29 -20.91
C SER A 378 7.00 -9.93 -20.31
N GLY A 379 6.72 -8.92 -21.15
CA GLY A 379 6.39 -7.56 -20.72
C GLY A 379 7.60 -6.66 -20.52
N ASP A 380 8.77 -7.06 -21.00
CA ASP A 380 10.00 -6.26 -20.95
C ASP A 380 10.05 -5.26 -22.13
N VAL A 381 10.67 -4.10 -21.95
CA VAL A 381 10.84 -3.09 -23.01
C VAL A 381 12.30 -3.08 -23.44
N THR A 382 12.56 -3.50 -24.68
CA THR A 382 13.89 -3.49 -25.29
C THR A 382 14.00 -2.36 -26.30
N TRP A 383 15.20 -1.79 -26.44
CA TRP A 383 15.49 -0.74 -27.42
C TRP A 383 16.69 -1.06 -28.30
N GLU A 384 16.60 -0.63 -29.55
CA GLU A 384 17.71 -0.64 -30.51
C GLU A 384 17.84 0.73 -31.19
N LYS A 385 19.06 1.12 -31.56
CA LYS A 385 19.28 2.32 -32.38
C LYS A 385 18.77 2.05 -33.78
N ALA A 386 17.83 2.87 -34.24
CA ALA A 386 17.23 2.72 -35.56
C ALA A 386 17.22 4.07 -36.28
N ALA A 387 17.49 4.08 -37.59
CA ALA A 387 17.31 5.29 -38.38
C ALA A 387 15.82 5.61 -38.51
N LEU A 388 15.46 6.87 -38.31
CA LEU A 388 14.11 7.34 -38.63
C LEU A 388 13.93 7.31 -40.17
N PRO A 389 12.83 6.74 -40.69
CA PRO A 389 12.55 6.80 -42.12
C PRO A 389 12.55 8.25 -42.61
N ALA A 390 13.23 8.53 -43.72
CA ALA A 390 13.34 9.88 -44.29
C ALA A 390 11.98 10.49 -44.71
N GLU A 391 10.91 9.69 -44.77
CA GLU A 391 9.53 10.12 -45.05
C GLU A 391 8.67 10.30 -43.79
N ALA A 392 9.20 10.08 -42.58
CA ALA A 392 8.47 10.27 -41.31
C ALA A 392 8.35 11.75 -40.87
N SER A 393 8.49 12.71 -41.81
CA SER A 393 8.23 14.14 -41.57
C SER A 393 6.73 14.49 -41.59
N ALA A 394 5.88 13.52 -41.92
CA ALA A 394 4.47 13.61 -41.59
C ALA A 394 4.31 12.93 -40.23
N ALA A 395 4.04 13.74 -39.19
CA ALA A 395 3.30 13.23 -38.04
C ALA A 395 2.13 12.42 -38.63
N THR A 396 2.08 11.13 -38.34
CA THR A 396 0.87 10.35 -38.62
C THR A 396 -0.25 11.18 -37.98
N PRO A 397 -1.24 11.70 -38.75
CA PRO A 397 -2.36 12.37 -38.13
C PRO A 397 -2.87 11.41 -37.07
N ALA A 398 -3.05 11.89 -35.83
CA ALA A 398 -3.71 11.13 -34.77
C ALA A 398 -4.84 10.38 -35.45
N PRO A 399 -4.84 9.03 -35.45
CA PRO A 399 -5.56 8.24 -36.44
C PRO A 399 -6.93 8.86 -36.58
N THR A 400 -7.15 9.55 -37.71
CA THR A 400 -8.39 10.31 -37.97
C THR A 400 -9.46 9.32 -37.67
N ARG A 401 -10.17 9.48 -36.53
CA ARG A 401 -10.84 8.39 -35.81
C ARG A 401 -11.06 7.28 -36.82
N LEU A 402 -10.25 6.23 -36.80
CA LEU A 402 -10.79 4.96 -37.26
C LEU A 402 -11.88 4.74 -36.21
N ALA A 403 -13.02 5.39 -36.40
CA ALA A 403 -14.28 4.74 -36.31
C ALA A 403 -14.08 3.55 -37.24
N GLU A 404 -13.40 2.51 -36.71
CA GLU A 404 -13.96 1.19 -36.75
C GLU A 404 -15.44 1.45 -36.63
N THR A 405 -16.09 1.37 -37.79
CA THR A 405 -17.50 1.67 -37.91
C THR A 405 -18.09 0.67 -36.96
N MET A 406 -18.39 1.10 -35.72
CA MET A 406 -18.74 0.17 -34.65
C MET A 406 -19.93 -0.58 -35.20
N GLN A 407 -19.70 -1.84 -35.55
CA GLN A 407 -20.73 -2.61 -36.20
C GLN A 407 -21.83 -2.70 -35.18
N LYS A 408 -23.02 -2.20 -35.54
CA LYS A 408 -24.16 -2.19 -34.63
C LYS A 408 -24.30 -3.61 -34.09
N PRO A 409 -24.29 -3.80 -32.76
CA PRO A 409 -24.35 -5.13 -32.20
C PRO A 409 -25.58 -5.86 -32.75
N PRO A 410 -25.45 -7.15 -33.07
CA PRO A 410 -26.59 -7.93 -33.55
C PRO A 410 -27.68 -7.96 -32.48
N LYS A 411 -28.94 -8.15 -32.90
CA LYS A 411 -30.07 -8.23 -31.97
C LYS A 411 -29.77 -9.26 -30.87
N PRO A 412 -29.98 -8.93 -29.59
CA PRO A 412 -29.64 -9.83 -28.51
C PRO A 412 -30.46 -11.14 -28.64
N PRO A 413 -29.82 -12.31 -28.52
CA PRO A 413 -30.49 -13.60 -28.61
C PRO A 413 -31.42 -13.87 -27.42
N SER A 414 -31.13 -13.27 -26.25
CA SER A 414 -31.89 -13.37 -25.01
C SER A 414 -31.55 -12.18 -24.09
N LEU A 415 -32.39 -11.93 -23.07
CA LEU A 415 -32.14 -10.92 -22.03
C LEU A 415 -30.87 -11.22 -21.21
N VAL A 416 -30.59 -12.51 -20.99
CA VAL A 416 -29.40 -12.99 -20.28
C VAL A 416 -28.83 -14.18 -21.04
N LEU A 417 -27.53 -14.18 -21.23
CA LEU A 417 -26.77 -15.30 -21.78
C LEU A 417 -26.03 -16.02 -20.64
N ALA A 418 -26.13 -17.34 -20.61
CA ALA A 418 -25.36 -18.18 -19.69
C ALA A 418 -23.97 -18.48 -20.26
N SER A 419 -23.01 -18.81 -19.38
CA SER A 419 -21.61 -19.09 -19.76
C SER A 419 -21.40 -20.10 -20.90
N PRO A 420 -22.20 -21.18 -21.08
CA PRO A 420 -21.99 -22.12 -22.18
C PRO A 420 -22.25 -21.54 -23.57
N ASP A 421 -23.01 -20.45 -23.65
CA ASP A 421 -23.42 -19.84 -24.91
C ASP A 421 -22.59 -18.60 -25.27
N PHE A 422 -21.58 -18.26 -24.46
CA PHE A 422 -20.67 -17.14 -24.71
C PHE A 422 -19.89 -17.31 -26.02
N THR A 423 -19.34 -18.50 -26.28
CA THR A 423 -18.57 -18.79 -27.51
C THR A 423 -19.42 -18.78 -28.78
N LYS A 424 -20.74 -18.98 -28.67
CA LYS A 424 -21.67 -18.91 -29.81
C LYS A 424 -22.08 -17.48 -30.13
N ASN A 425 -22.01 -16.56 -29.15
CA ASN A 425 -22.52 -15.20 -29.23
C ASN A 425 -21.41 -14.15 -29.04
N THR A 426 -20.22 -14.40 -29.57
CA THR A 426 -19.02 -13.57 -29.38
C THR A 426 -19.20 -12.11 -29.79
N ARG A 427 -20.08 -11.83 -30.77
CA ARG A 427 -20.38 -10.47 -31.25
C ARG A 427 -21.36 -9.69 -30.37
N SER A 428 -22.02 -10.37 -29.43
CA SER A 428 -23.06 -9.78 -28.58
C SER A 428 -22.60 -9.61 -27.13
N ILE A 429 -21.36 -9.96 -26.78
CA ILE A 429 -20.88 -9.97 -25.40
C ILE A 429 -19.53 -9.26 -25.27
N GLY A 430 -19.23 -8.75 -24.08
CA GLY A 430 -17.94 -8.12 -23.80
C GLY A 430 -16.79 -9.13 -23.66
N GLY A 431 -15.57 -8.64 -23.90
CA GLY A 431 -14.34 -9.46 -23.86
C GLY A 431 -14.12 -10.23 -22.54
N LYS A 432 -14.57 -9.69 -21.41
CA LYS A 432 -14.49 -10.37 -20.10
C LYS A 432 -15.28 -11.69 -20.09
N SER A 433 -16.51 -11.69 -20.61
CA SER A 433 -17.34 -12.90 -20.71
C SER A 433 -16.74 -13.90 -21.69
N LEU A 434 -16.18 -13.41 -22.81
CA LEU A 434 -15.51 -14.28 -23.79
C LEU A 434 -14.27 -14.97 -23.19
N HIS A 435 -13.39 -14.21 -22.53
CA HIS A 435 -12.19 -14.76 -21.89
C HIS A 435 -12.55 -15.81 -20.82
N LEU A 436 -13.64 -15.61 -20.05
CA LEU A 436 -14.10 -16.62 -19.10
C LEU A 436 -14.51 -17.94 -19.79
N ALA A 437 -15.13 -17.87 -20.97
CA ALA A 437 -15.49 -19.06 -21.73
C ALA A 437 -14.28 -19.77 -22.33
N GLU A 438 -13.27 -19.01 -22.78
CA GLU A 438 -12.00 -19.54 -23.27
C GLU A 438 -11.20 -20.21 -22.14
N LEU A 439 -11.15 -19.59 -20.95
CA LEU A 439 -10.60 -20.17 -19.74
C LEU A 439 -11.34 -21.46 -19.34
N ALA A 440 -12.67 -21.46 -19.42
CA ALA A 440 -13.47 -22.65 -19.13
C ALA A 440 -13.19 -23.79 -20.13
N ALA A 441 -12.91 -23.49 -21.39
CA ALA A 441 -12.52 -24.51 -22.37
C ALA A 441 -11.11 -25.09 -22.11
N ALA A 442 -10.22 -24.30 -21.49
CA ALA A 442 -8.91 -24.74 -21.03
C ALA A 442 -8.95 -25.45 -19.65
N SER A 443 -10.14 -25.80 -19.15
CA SER A 443 -10.32 -26.34 -17.79
C SER A 443 -9.69 -27.73 -17.63
N GLY A 444 -8.50 -27.75 -17.05
CA GLY A 444 -7.88 -28.91 -16.42
C GLY A 444 -7.05 -28.55 -15.18
N GLN A 445 -6.80 -27.25 -14.94
CA GLN A 445 -5.87 -26.75 -13.93
C GLN A 445 -6.49 -25.67 -13.00
N PHE A 446 -7.70 -25.19 -13.29
CA PHE A 446 -8.37 -24.13 -12.53
C PHE A 446 -9.88 -24.19 -12.72
N ALA A 447 -10.63 -23.70 -11.73
CA ALA A 447 -12.09 -23.62 -11.76
C ALA A 447 -12.54 -22.23 -12.24
N VAL A 448 -13.54 -22.19 -13.12
CA VAL A 448 -14.15 -20.95 -13.61
C VAL A 448 -15.53 -20.79 -12.96
N PRO A 449 -15.87 -19.61 -12.40
CA PRO A 449 -17.16 -19.40 -11.77
C PRO A 449 -18.32 -19.47 -12.77
N ASN A 450 -19.46 -20.02 -12.33
CA ASN A 450 -20.70 -19.96 -13.09
C ASN A 450 -21.08 -18.49 -13.33
N SER A 451 -21.17 -18.12 -14.60
CA SER A 451 -21.30 -16.72 -15.01
C SER A 451 -22.46 -16.55 -15.99
N ALA A 452 -23.06 -15.39 -15.96
CA ALA A 452 -24.06 -14.93 -16.93
C ALA A 452 -23.72 -13.50 -17.36
N THR A 453 -24.13 -13.12 -18.56
CA THR A 453 -23.89 -11.78 -19.10
C THR A 453 -25.15 -11.24 -19.75
N VAL A 454 -25.31 -9.92 -19.70
CA VAL A 454 -26.35 -9.22 -20.45
C VAL A 454 -25.74 -8.85 -21.81
N PRO A 455 -26.24 -9.42 -22.92
CA PRO A 455 -25.71 -9.08 -24.23
C PRO A 455 -25.95 -7.62 -24.63
N TYR A 456 -25.12 -7.11 -25.54
CA TYR A 456 -25.31 -5.82 -26.18
C TYR A 456 -26.69 -5.73 -26.84
N GLY A 457 -27.33 -4.56 -26.78
CA GLY A 457 -28.67 -4.33 -27.34
C GLY A 457 -29.83 -4.62 -26.38
N VAL A 458 -29.57 -5.21 -25.20
CA VAL A 458 -30.64 -5.53 -24.23
C VAL A 458 -31.19 -4.28 -23.55
N PHE A 459 -30.35 -3.29 -23.23
CA PHE A 459 -30.83 -2.05 -22.61
C PHE A 459 -31.72 -1.25 -23.56
N GLU A 460 -31.38 -1.21 -24.85
CA GLU A 460 -32.21 -0.61 -25.90
C GLU A 460 -33.54 -1.35 -26.06
N GLN A 461 -33.55 -2.67 -25.91
CA GLN A 461 -34.78 -3.47 -25.91
C GLN A 461 -35.65 -3.17 -24.67
N ILE A 462 -35.04 -3.02 -23.50
CA ILE A 462 -35.74 -2.73 -22.23
C ILE A 462 -36.27 -1.29 -22.20
N LEU A 463 -35.53 -0.33 -22.77
CA LEU A 463 -36.00 1.05 -22.91
C LEU A 463 -37.27 1.16 -23.77
N GLY A 464 -37.46 0.24 -24.72
CA GLY A 464 -38.69 0.15 -25.51
C GLY A 464 -39.84 -0.62 -24.86
N ASP A 465 -39.69 -1.09 -23.62
CA ASP A 465 -40.77 -1.73 -22.86
C ASP A 465 -41.75 -0.67 -22.34
N GLY A 466 -43.05 -0.96 -22.37
CA GLY A 466 -44.09 -0.04 -21.88
C GLY A 466 -43.97 0.26 -20.38
N ALA A 467 -43.24 -0.55 -19.60
CA ALA A 467 -42.93 -0.25 -18.21
C ALA A 467 -41.94 0.93 -18.04
N ASN A 468 -41.19 1.29 -19.09
CA ASN A 468 -40.15 2.31 -19.10
C ASN A 468 -40.53 3.53 -19.95
N GLU A 469 -41.83 3.72 -20.19
CA GLU A 469 -42.36 4.83 -20.97
C GLU A 469 -41.93 6.18 -20.36
N GLY A 470 -41.36 7.06 -21.18
CA GLY A 470 -40.80 8.36 -20.76
C GLY A 470 -39.28 8.38 -20.50
N LEU A 471 -38.66 7.25 -20.16
CA LEU A 471 -37.20 7.21 -19.86
C LEU A 471 -36.32 7.44 -21.11
N LEU A 472 -36.83 7.10 -22.29
CA LEU A 472 -36.11 7.32 -23.55
C LEU A 472 -36.03 8.81 -23.89
N GLU A 473 -37.09 9.57 -23.62
CA GLU A 473 -37.12 11.03 -23.80
C GLU A 473 -36.17 11.73 -22.81
N GLU A 474 -36.19 11.28 -21.55
CA GLU A 474 -35.29 11.79 -20.50
C GLU A 474 -33.80 11.51 -20.84
N LEU A 475 -33.50 10.33 -21.38
CA LEU A 475 -32.15 9.98 -21.85
C LEU A 475 -31.71 10.84 -23.04
N GLU A 476 -32.60 11.10 -24.00
CA GLU A 476 -32.32 11.96 -25.15
C GLU A 476 -32.09 13.42 -24.72
N GLU A 477 -32.81 13.91 -23.71
CA GLU A 477 -32.61 15.24 -23.12
C GLU A 477 -31.23 15.36 -22.46
N ILE A 478 -30.85 14.39 -21.62
CA ILE A 478 -29.52 14.34 -20.96
C ILE A 478 -28.38 14.28 -21.99
N LEU A 479 -28.53 13.47 -23.04
CA LEU A 479 -27.55 13.37 -24.13
C LEU A 479 -27.46 14.67 -24.96
N GLY A 480 -28.58 15.37 -25.12
CA GLY A 480 -28.66 16.65 -25.82
C GLY A 480 -28.02 17.82 -25.05
N GLU A 481 -28.09 17.79 -23.72
CA GLU A 481 -27.48 18.80 -22.84
C GLU A 481 -25.98 18.59 -22.60
N GLY A 482 -25.43 17.43 -22.99
CA GLY A 482 -24.01 17.11 -22.85
C GLY A 482 -23.56 16.93 -21.39
N GLN A 483 -24.47 16.53 -20.49
CA GLN A 483 -24.17 16.30 -19.07
C GLN A 483 -23.54 14.91 -18.79
N LEU A 484 -23.04 14.20 -19.81
CA LEU A 484 -22.37 12.89 -19.70
C LEU A 484 -20.96 12.90 -20.30
#